data_AF-A0A815V4W2-F1
#
_entry.id   AF-A0A815V4W2-F1
#
_cell.length_a   1.000
_cell.length_b   1.000
_cell.length_c   1.000
_cell.angle_alpha   90.00
_cell.angle_beta   90.00
_cell.angle_gamma   90.00
#
_symmetry.space_group_name_H-M   'P 1'
#
loop_
_entity.id
_entity.type
_entity.pdbx_description
1 polymer ?
#
loop_
_entity_poly.entity_id
_entity_poly.type
_entity_poly.pdbx_seq_one_letter_code
_entity_poly.pdbx_strand_id
1 'polypeptide(L)' 'NMTKAEISETGRGKPAAQFEGCSYKIEPRQKELISWKCREYGCLGHLNTLKDYTKPDLSK' A
#
# COMPACT_ATOMS: atom_id res chain seq x y z
N ASN A 1 -6.51 -4.00 -15.86
CA ASN A 1 -6.43 -2.75 -15.07
C ASN A 1 -5.83 -3.06 -13.72
N MET A 2 -4.64 -2.51 -13.40
CA MET A 2 -4.09 -2.56 -12.04
C MET A 2 -4.69 -1.40 -11.25
N THR A 3 -5.37 -1.69 -10.15
CA THR A 3 -5.92 -0.68 -9.24
C THR A 3 -4.77 -0.08 -8.43
N LYS A 4 -4.71 1.25 -8.35
CA LYS A 4 -3.65 1.97 -7.62
C LYS A 4 -4.14 2.30 -6.21
N ALA A 5 -3.31 2.00 -5.21
CA ALA A 5 -3.49 2.55 -3.87
C ALA A 5 -2.87 3.94 -3.82
N GLU A 6 -3.51 4.86 -3.09
CA GLU A 6 -2.97 6.19 -2.84
C GLU A 6 -2.11 6.16 -1.58
N ILE A 7 -0.86 6.64 -1.67
CA ILE A 7 0.07 6.67 -0.55
C ILE A 7 0.21 8.11 -0.06
N SER A 8 0.01 8.33 1.24
CA SER A 8 0.12 9.64 1.87
C SER A 8 0.90 9.56 3.19
N GLU A 9 1.25 10.73 3.72
CA GLU A 9 1.84 10.84 5.05
C GLU A 9 0.77 11.24 6.07
N THR A 10 0.78 10.60 7.23
CA THR A 10 -0.05 11.01 8.37
C THR A 10 0.53 12.27 9.02
N GLY A 11 -0.27 13.01 9.81
CA GLY A 11 0.22 14.18 10.57
C GLY A 11 1.34 13.90 11.59
N ARG A 12 1.79 12.64 11.75
CA ARG A 12 2.94 12.23 12.57
C ARG A 12 4.15 11.76 11.73
N GLY A 13 4.15 11.98 10.42
CA GLY A 13 5.26 11.58 9.54
C GLY A 13 5.29 10.08 9.20
N LYS A 14 4.18 9.34 9.41
CA LYS A 14 4.12 7.90 9.12
C LYS A 14 3.37 7.63 7.81
N PRO A 15 3.85 6.73 6.94
CA PRO A 15 3.14 6.34 5.74
C PRO A 15 1.75 5.75 6.02
N ALA A 16 0.79 6.07 5.15
CA ALA A 16 -0.53 5.46 5.09
C ALA A 16 -0.88 5.15 3.63
N ALA A 17 -1.68 4.11 3.41
CA ALA A 17 -2.24 3.80 2.10
C ALA A 17 -3.77 3.87 2.16
N GLN A 18 -4.40 4.37 1.09
CA GLN A 18 -5.84 4.32 0.88
C GLN A 18 -6.13 3.44 -0.32
N PHE A 19 -7.06 2.50 -0.14
CA PHE A 19 -7.48 1.56 -1.17
C PHE A 19 -8.93 1.15 -0.93
N GLU A 20 -9.77 1.25 -1.96
CA GLU A 20 -11.20 0.90 -1.89
C GLU A 20 -11.94 1.52 -0.69
N GLY A 21 -11.66 2.80 -0.40
CA GLY A 21 -12.27 3.52 0.73
C GLY A 21 -11.72 3.16 2.11
N CYS A 22 -10.84 2.16 2.21
CA CYS A 22 -10.23 1.74 3.46
C CYS A 22 -8.86 2.38 3.67
N SER A 23 -8.52 2.66 4.93
CA SER A 23 -7.20 3.15 5.34
C SER A 23 -6.30 2.03 5.85
N TYR A 24 -5.04 2.01 5.41
CA TYR A 24 -4.06 1.00 5.80
C TYR A 24 -2.82 1.64 6.47
N LYS A 25 -2.22 0.93 7.40
CA LYS A 25 -0.93 1.26 8.02
C LYS A 25 0.16 0.34 7.49
N ILE A 26 1.35 0.87 7.27
CA ILE A 26 2.50 0.07 6.88
C ILE A 26 2.83 -0.95 7.97
N GLU A 27 3.11 -2.19 7.55
CA GLU A 27 3.63 -3.22 8.42
C GLU A 27 5.14 -3.33 8.25
N PRO A 28 5.92 -3.33 9.35
CA PRO A 28 7.35 -3.54 9.28
C PRO A 28 7.61 -5.02 9.04
N ARG A 29 7.71 -5.45 7.78
CA ARG A 29 8.41 -6.65 7.29
C ARG A 29 7.89 -7.02 5.90
N GLN A 30 8.70 -6.76 4.88
CA GLN A 30 8.97 -7.66 3.75
C GLN A 30 10.08 -7.03 2.89
N LYS A 31 11.03 -7.84 2.43
CA LYS A 31 12.22 -7.34 1.71
C LYS A 31 11.89 -6.84 0.30
N GLU A 32 10.83 -7.39 -0.30
CA GLU A 32 10.51 -7.22 -1.72
C GLU A 32 9.19 -6.45 -1.95
N LEU A 33 8.29 -6.45 -0.97
CA LEU A 33 6.98 -5.78 -1.01
C LEU A 33 6.81 -4.87 0.19
N ILE A 34 6.04 -3.79 0.01
CA ILE A 34 5.53 -2.99 1.11
C ILE A 34 4.17 -3.59 1.49
N SER A 35 4.09 -4.12 2.70
CA SER A 35 2.84 -4.67 3.25
C SER A 35 2.11 -3.63 4.08
N TRP A 36 0.79 -3.64 3.99
CA TRP A 36 -0.09 -2.74 4.70
C TRP A 36 -1.24 -3.51 5.33
N LYS A 37 -1.62 -3.11 6.54
CA LYS A 37 -2.75 -3.68 7.27
C LYS A 37 -3.85 -2.65 7.43
N CYS A 38 -5.08 -3.07 7.19
CA CYS A 38 -6.27 -2.26 7.38
C CYS A 38 -6.31 -1.69 8.81
N ARG A 39 -6.69 -0.41 8.94
CA ARG A 39 -6.78 0.28 10.24
C ARG A 39 -8.16 0.17 10.87
N GLU A 40 -9.18 -0.20 10.10
CA GLU A 40 -10.54 -0.27 10.58
C GLU A 40 -10.72 -1.41 11.58
N TYR A 41 -11.54 -1.16 12.60
CA TYR A 41 -11.81 -2.13 13.65
C TYR A 41 -12.51 -3.37 13.07
N GLY A 42 -12.00 -4.56 13.38
CA GLY A 42 -12.52 -5.83 12.84
C GLY A 42 -12.11 -6.13 11.39
N CYS A 43 -11.44 -5.21 10.69
CA CYS A 43 -10.96 -5.42 9.34
C CYS A 43 -9.69 -6.28 9.32
N LEU A 44 -9.73 -7.41 8.62
CA LEU A 44 -8.59 -8.32 8.43
C LEU A 44 -7.92 -8.14 7.06
N GLY A 45 -8.24 -7.05 6.35
CA GLY A 45 -7.69 -6.74 5.03
C GLY A 45 -6.19 -6.46 5.08
N HIS A 46 -5.46 -7.06 4.16
CA HIS A 46 -4.04 -6.80 3.92
C HIS A 46 -3.84 -6.38 2.47
N LEU A 47 -2.98 -5.39 2.26
CA LEU A 47 -2.60 -4.88 0.95
C LEU A 47 -1.09 -5.06 0.80
N ASN A 48 -0.64 -5.57 -0.34
CA ASN A 48 0.77 -5.60 -0.69
C ASN A 48 0.98 -4.70 -1.91
N THR A 49 1.91 -3.75 -1.81
CA THR A 49 2.29 -2.88 -2.92
C THR A 49 3.74 -3.14 -3.31
N LEU A 50 4.03 -3.07 -4.59
CA LEU A 50 5.41 -3.04 -5.07
C LEU A 50 6.08 -1.74 -4.62
N LYS A 51 7.34 -1.84 -4.18
CA LYS A 51 8.11 -0.70 -3.65
C LYS A 51 8.36 0.38 -4.71
N ASP A 52 8.46 -0.03 -5.99
CA ASP A 52 8.74 0.83 -7.15
C ASP A 52 8.17 0.20 -8.44
N TYR A 53 6.85 0.20 -8.67
CA TYR A 53 6.36 -0.07 -10.03
C TYR A 53 6.51 1.18 -10.90
N THR A 54 7.74 1.44 -11.34
CA THR A 54 8.05 2.29 -12.50
C THR A 54 8.09 1.42 -13.75
N LYS A 55 6.93 1.39 -14.43
CA LYS A 55 6.69 0.98 -15.83
C LYS A 55 6.79 -0.53 -16.15
N PRO A 56 5.79 -1.12 -16.83
CA PRO A 56 6.06 -2.29 -17.65
C PRO A 56 7.00 -1.87 -18.79
N ASP A 57 8.09 -2.59 -18.98
CA ASP A 57 8.86 -2.51 -20.22
C ASP A 57 7.98 -3.06 -21.36
N LEU A 58 7.52 -2.16 -22.23
CA LEU A 58 6.74 -2.49 -23.44
C LEU A 58 7.64 -2.58 -24.69
N SER A 59 8.94 -2.86 -24.53
CA SER A 59 9.82 -3.10 -25.67
C SER A 59 9.54 -4.47 -26.29
N LYS A 60 8.62 -4.54 -27.25
CA LYS A 60 8.67 -5.44 -28.41
C LYS A 60 8.11 -4.75 -29.64
#